data_AF-A0A524C3I1-F1
#
_entry.id   AF-A0A524C3I1-F1
#
_cell.length_a   1.000
_cell.length_b   1.000
_cell.length_c   1.000
_cell.angle_alpha   90.00
_cell.angle_beta   90.00
_cell.angle_gamma   90.00
#
_symmetry.space_group_name_H-M   'P 1'
#
loop_
_entity.id
_entity.type
_entity.pdbx_description
1 polymer ?
#
loop_
_entity_poly.entity_id
_entity_poly.type
_entity_poly.pdbx_seq_one_letter_code
_entity_poly.pdbx_strand_id
1 'polypeptide(L)' 'MPKNPELSEEELAKSLKGKTLRVYWYMLRHTEPMTAREIQRGTRLSSPSLSMHHLEKLKDCGL' A
#
# COMPACT_ATOMS: atom_id res chain seq x y z
N MET A 1 3.97 -14.61 15.38
CA MET A 1 4.08 -13.54 14.37
C MET A 1 3.70 -14.15 13.03
N PRO A 2 2.81 -13.56 12.22
CA PRO A 2 2.55 -14.10 10.89
C PRO A 2 3.86 -14.11 10.11
N LYS A 3 4.23 -15.27 9.57
CA LYS A 3 5.32 -15.38 8.60
C LYS A 3 4.85 -14.62 7.37
N ASN A 4 5.41 -13.43 7.11
CA ASN A 4 5.28 -12.87 5.78
C ASN A 4 6.02 -13.81 4.82
N PRO A 5 5.41 -14.27 3.72
CA PRO A 5 6.17 -14.96 2.70
C PRO A 5 7.23 -13.98 2.20
N GLU A 6 8.51 -14.39 2.19
CA GLU A 6 9.53 -13.66 1.45
C GLU A 6 9.17 -13.78 -0.03
N LEU A 7 8.42 -12.79 -0.54
CA LEU A 7 8.12 -12.69 -1.96
C LEU A 7 9.44 -12.50 -2.71
N SER A 8 9.63 -13.25 -3.78
CA SER A 8 10.68 -12.93 -4.74
C SER A 8 10.49 -11.52 -5.30
N GLU A 9 11.56 -10.89 -5.77
CA GLU A 9 11.48 -9.56 -6.41
C GLU A 9 10.47 -9.54 -7.56
N GLU A 10 10.37 -10.64 -8.31
CA GLU A 10 9.43 -10.77 -9.42
C GLU A 10 7.96 -10.80 -8.93
N GLU A 11 7.67 -11.53 -7.86
CA GLU A 11 6.35 -11.57 -7.24
C GLU A 11 5.96 -10.24 -6.60
N LEU A 12 6.93 -9.58 -5.96
CA LEU A 12 6.73 -8.24 -5.40
C LEU A 12 6.41 -7.23 -6.51
N ALA A 13 7.18 -7.23 -7.61
CA ALA A 13 6.93 -6.38 -8.76
C ALA A 13 5.55 -6.63 -9.40
N LYS A 14 5.11 -7.90 -9.48
CA LYS A 14 3.77 -8.26 -9.95
C LYS A 14 2.66 -7.75 -9.01
N SER A 15 2.92 -7.71 -7.71
CA SER A 15 1.96 -7.30 -6.67
C SER A 15 1.89 -5.79 -6.47
N LEU A 16 3.04 -5.11 -6.53
CA LEU A 16 3.23 -3.68 -6.33
C LEU A 16 3.07 -2.90 -7.65
N LYS A 17 1.82 -2.84 -8.14
CA LYS A 17 1.47 -2.13 -9.37
C LYS A 17 0.19 -1.32 -9.25
N GLY A 18 -0.04 -0.43 -10.21
CA GLY A 18 -1.28 0.35 -10.31
C GLY A 18 -1.58 1.15 -9.04
N LYS A 19 -2.79 0.99 -8.50
CA LYS A 19 -3.25 1.74 -7.32
C LYS A 19 -2.45 1.41 -6.05
N THR A 20 -2.01 0.16 -5.88
CA THR A 20 -1.17 -0.25 -4.74
C THR A 20 0.17 0.48 -4.77
N LEU A 21 0.84 0.51 -5.93
CA LEU A 21 2.09 1.24 -6.12
C LEU A 21 1.90 2.75 -5.86
N ARG A 22 0.78 3.33 -6.31
CA ARG A 22 0.46 4.75 -6.04
C ARG A 22 0.30 5.04 -4.55
N VAL A 23 -0.35 4.15 -3.80
CA VAL A 23 -0.49 4.27 -2.34
C VAL A 23 0.87 4.17 -1.67
N TYR A 24 1.67 3.18 -2.04
CA TYR A 24 3.02 2.99 -1.49
C TYR A 24 3.92 4.22 -1.72
N TRP A 25 4.00 4.71 -2.96
CA TRP A 25 4.76 5.92 -3.29
C TRP A 25 4.25 7.18 -2.58
N TYR A 26 2.94 7.26 -2.34
CA TYR A 26 2.39 8.37 -1.59
C TYR A 26 2.87 8.32 -0.14
N MET A 27 2.82 7.16 0.52
CA MET A 27 3.32 6.99 1.88
C MET A 27 4.81 7.27 2.01
N LEU A 28 5.65 6.81 1.09
CA LEU A 28 7.10 7.07 1.13
C LEU A 28 7.47 8.57 1.11
N ARG A 29 6.60 9.43 0.58
CA ARG A 29 6.82 10.88 0.52
C ARG A 29 6.30 11.63 1.75
N HIS A 30 5.67 10.93 2.69
CA HIS A 30 5.14 11.50 3.92
C HIS A 30 5.78 10.78 5.10
N THR A 31 6.59 11.50 5.88
CA THR A 31 7.31 10.95 7.04
C THR A 31 6.43 10.74 8.26
N GLU A 32 5.21 11.27 8.23
CA GLU A 32 4.25 11.21 9.34
C GLU A 32 3.27 10.04 9.17
N PRO A 33 2.80 9.44 10.27
CA PRO A 33 1.71 8.47 10.23
C PRO A 33 0.48 9.04 9.52
N MET A 34 -0.09 8.27 8.60
CA MET A 34 -1.25 8.70 7.82
C MET A 34 -2.46 7.82 8.08
N THR A 35 -3.64 8.44 8.13
CA THR A 35 -4.92 7.75 8.13
C THR A 35 -5.31 7.29 6.72
N ALA A 36 -6.17 6.27 6.63
CA ALA A 36 -6.71 5.81 5.35
C ALA A 36 -7.45 6.91 4.57
N ARG A 37 -8.04 7.90 5.25
CA ARG A 37 -8.72 9.03 4.61
C ARG A 37 -7.73 10.03 4.01
N GLU A 38 -6.59 10.27 4.64
CA GLU A 38 -5.55 11.14 4.10
C GLU A 38 -4.91 10.50 2.86
N ILE A 39 -4.61 9.20 2.93
CA ILE A 39 -4.13 8.42 1.77
C ILE A 39 -5.15 8.45 0.64
N GLN A 40 -6.44 8.24 0.94
CA GLN A 40 -7.51 8.30 -0.06
C GLN A 40 -7.53 9.64 -0.81
N ARG A 41 -7.50 10.76 -0.06
CA ARG A 41 -7.54 12.11 -0.62
C ARG A 41 -6.29 12.41 -1.44
N GLY A 42 -5.11 12.15 -0.88
CA GLY A 42 -3.84 12.44 -1.52
C GLY A 42 -3.56 11.58 -2.75
N THR A 43 -4.08 10.35 -2.78
CA THR A 43 -3.96 9.47 -3.95
C THR A 43 -5.14 9.59 -4.91
N ARG A 44 -6.24 10.28 -4.57
CA ARG A 44 -7.48 10.32 -5.38
C ARG A 44 -8.08 8.92 -5.58
N LEU A 45 -8.19 8.15 -4.50
CA LEU A 45 -9.02 6.94 -4.48
C LEU A 45 -10.48 7.32 -4.25
N SER A 46 -11.41 6.49 -4.72
CA SER A 46 -12.84 6.74 -4.62
C SER A 46 -13.40 6.61 -3.19
N SER A 47 -12.73 5.83 -2.33
CA SER A 47 -13.17 5.61 -0.96
C SER A 47 -12.02 5.33 0.01
N PRO A 48 -12.18 5.63 1.31
CA PRO A 48 -11.21 5.25 2.34
C PRO A 48 -11.00 3.74 2.42
N SER A 49 -12.06 2.94 2.20
CA SER A 49 -11.97 1.48 2.18
C SER A 49 -11.04 0.96 1.08
N LEU A 50 -10.97 1.64 -0.06
CA LEU A 50 -10.02 1.28 -1.11
C LEU A 50 -8.57 1.55 -0.68
N SER A 51 -8.33 2.55 0.16
CA SER A 51 -7.00 2.77 0.75
C SER A 51 -6.65 1.64 1.71
N MET A 52 -7.59 1.26 2.60
CA MET A 52 -7.40 0.11 3.49
C MET A 52 -7.11 -1.19 2.73
N HIS A 53 -7.82 -1.44 1.63
CA HIS A 53 -7.54 -2.61 0.78
C HIS A 53 -6.11 -2.62 0.24
N HIS A 54 -5.60 -1.47 -0.23
CA HIS A 54 -4.23 -1.38 -0.73
C HIS A 54 -3.18 -1.44 0.39
N LEU A 55 -3.47 -0.89 1.57
CA LEU A 55 -2.61 -0.99 2.75
C LEU A 55 -2.49 -2.44 3.24
N GLU A 56 -3.59 -3.17 3.30
CA GLU A 56 -3.59 -4.58 3.68
C GLU A 56 -2.74 -5.40 2.71
N LYS A 57 -2.89 -5.14 1.40
CA LYS A 57 -2.05 -5.78 0.39
C LYS A 57 -0.55 -5.46 0.56
N LEU A 58 -0.20 -4.23 0.93
CA LEU A 58 1.20 -3.86 1.19
C LEU A 58 1.76 -4.61 2.40
N LYS A 59 0.97 -4.67 3.48
CA LYS A 59 1.31 -5.44 4.68
C LYS A 59 1.55 -6.92 4.39
N ASP A 60 0.68 -7.52 3.56
CA ASP A 60 0.80 -8.91 3.09
C ASP A 60 2.04 -9.14 2.19
N CYS A 61 2.59 -8.07 1.61
CA CYS A 61 3.86 -8.10 0.87
C CYS A 61 5.09 -7.80 1.74
N GLY A 62 4.91 -7.52 3.03
CA GLY A 62 6.00 -7.11 3.93
C GLY A 62 6.48 -5.68 3.79
N LEU A 63 5.62 -4.81 3.25
CA LEU A 63 5.83 -3.37 3.15
C LEU A 63 5.01 -2.60 4.19
#